data_AF-A0AAD9AC85-F1
#
_entry.id   AF-A0AAD9AC85-F1
#
_cell.length_a   1.000
_cell.length_b   1.000
_cell.length_c   1.000
_cell.angle_alpha   90.00
_cell.angle_beta   90.00
_cell.angle_gamma   90.00
#
_symmetry.space_group_name_H-M   'P 1'
#
loop_
_entity.id
_entity.type
_entity.pdbx_description
1 polymer ?
#
loop_
_entity_poly.entity_id
_entity_poly.type
_entity_poly.pdbx_seq_one_letter_code
_entity_poly.pdbx_strand_id
1 'polypeptide(L)'
;RKYAGFVNDKAIGVVPNEKGGVKVISKNQKNANKPAQGTTEVTYGGNKSARKTYKAVALQAANGGYRADLREAAVQRVSAIRRAQKPVKPEAAEKKPRGVKAKKAAEKTEA
;
A
#
# COMPACT_ATOMS: atom_id res chain seq x y z
N ARG A 1 -14.58 16.58 -10.01
CA ARG A 1 -13.21 16.32 -9.47
C ARG A 1 -13.01 14.83 -9.25
N LYS A 2 -12.01 14.18 -9.89
CA LYS A 2 -11.88 12.71 -9.93
C LYS A 2 -11.59 12.04 -8.58
N TYR A 3 -10.69 12.62 -7.79
CA TYR A 3 -10.19 12.03 -6.53
C TYR A 3 -10.81 12.62 -5.25
N ALA A 4 -11.79 13.52 -5.38
CA ALA A 4 -12.47 14.11 -4.24
C ALA A 4 -13.54 13.15 -3.69
N GLY A 5 -13.20 12.39 -2.65
CA GLY A 5 -14.09 11.38 -2.09
C GLY A 5 -15.36 11.95 -1.44
N PHE A 6 -15.31 13.19 -0.92
CA PHE A 6 -16.46 13.81 -0.24
C PHE A 6 -17.60 14.14 -1.21
N VAL A 7 -17.26 14.64 -2.41
CA VAL A 7 -18.24 15.05 -3.44
C VAL A 7 -18.81 13.86 -4.21
N ASN A 8 -17.99 12.83 -4.45
CA ASN A 8 -18.40 11.72 -5.30
C ASN A 8 -19.22 10.67 -4.52
N ASP A 9 -20.25 10.13 -5.17
CA ASP A 9 -21.09 9.03 -4.64
C ASP A 9 -20.31 7.72 -4.50
N LYS A 10 -19.39 7.47 -5.44
CA LYS A 10 -18.48 6.32 -5.45
C LYS A 10 -17.06 6.80 -5.21
N ALA A 11 -16.44 6.32 -4.14
CA ALA A 11 -15.08 6.65 -3.75
C ALA A 11 -14.41 5.48 -3.03
N ILE A 12 -13.09 5.39 -3.16
CA ILE A 12 -12.26 4.38 -2.50
C ILE A 12 -11.22 5.09 -1.63
N GLY A 13 -11.28 4.84 -0.33
CA GLY A 13 -10.25 5.19 0.66
C GLY A 13 -9.39 3.97 0.97
N VAL A 14 -8.09 4.19 1.18
CA VAL A 14 -7.14 3.14 1.55
C VAL A 14 -6.37 3.63 2.77
N VAL A 15 -6.47 2.90 3.87
CA VAL A 15 -5.93 3.27 5.19
C VAL A 15 -5.07 2.13 5.73
N PRO A 16 -3.95 2.40 6.43
CA PRO A 16 -3.24 1.36 7.17
C PRO A 16 -4.14 0.69 8.20
N ASN A 17 -3.99 -0.62 8.37
CA ASN A 17 -4.64 -1.35 9.45
C ASN A 17 -3.73 -1.39 10.70
N GLU A 18 -4.32 -1.39 11.89
CA GLU A 18 -3.62 -1.35 13.19
C GLU A 18 -2.66 -2.54 13.37
N LYS A 19 -3.12 -3.74 13.03
CA LYS A 19 -2.33 -4.98 13.13
C LYS A 19 -1.48 -5.26 11.88
N GLY A 20 -1.13 -4.21 11.14
CA GLY A 20 -0.47 -4.30 9.84
C GLY A 20 -1.41 -4.70 8.70
N GLY A 21 -0.99 -4.40 7.47
CA GLY A 21 -1.82 -4.58 6.27
C GLY A 21 -2.66 -3.35 5.94
N VAL A 22 -3.74 -3.53 5.20
CA VAL A 22 -4.46 -2.42 4.56
C VAL A 22 -5.97 -2.59 4.71
N LYS A 23 -6.66 -1.53 5.08
CA LYS A 23 -8.12 -1.41 5.08
C LYS A 23 -8.55 -0.60 3.87
N VAL A 24 -9.49 -1.13 3.09
CA VAL A 24 -10.10 -0.45 1.94
C VAL A 24 -11.53 -0.08 2.30
N ILE A 25 -11.84 1.21 2.18
CA ILE A 25 -13.14 1.78 2.50
C ILE A 25 -13.77 2.21 1.18
N SER A 26 -14.95 1.69 0.85
CA SER A 26 -15.72 2.10 -0.33
C SER A 26 -17.05 2.72 0.07
N LYS A 27 -17.46 3.78 -0.64
CA LYS A 27 -18.81 4.35 -0.45
C LYS A 27 -19.88 3.47 -1.08
N ASN A 28 -21.01 3.32 -0.41
CA ASN A 28 -22.19 2.64 -0.90
C ASN A 28 -23.23 3.67 -1.37
N GLN A 29 -23.42 3.77 -2.68
CA GLN A 29 -24.36 4.71 -3.31
C GLN A 29 -25.81 4.48 -2.86
N LYS A 30 -26.21 3.23 -2.55
CA LYS A 30 -27.59 2.92 -2.15
C LYS A 30 -27.96 3.52 -0.78
N ASN A 31 -26.96 3.77 0.07
CA ASN A 31 -27.13 4.23 1.44
C ASN A 31 -26.58 5.65 1.63
N ALA A 32 -26.61 6.50 0.60
CA ALA A 32 -26.04 7.85 0.66
C ALA A 32 -26.61 8.69 1.82
N ASN A 33 -27.90 8.57 2.11
CA ASN A 33 -28.59 9.31 3.19
C ASN A 33 -28.44 8.65 4.57
N LYS A 34 -27.76 7.50 4.66
CA LYS A 34 -27.58 6.73 5.90
C LYS A 34 -26.08 6.67 6.23
N PRO A 35 -25.52 7.69 6.92
CA PRO A 35 -24.07 7.80 7.11
C PRO A 35 -23.46 6.56 7.78
N ALA A 36 -24.16 5.96 8.75
CA ALA A 36 -23.71 4.74 9.43
C ALA A 36 -23.55 3.52 8.49
N GLN A 37 -24.31 3.45 7.38
CA GLN A 37 -24.29 2.35 6.42
C GLN A 37 -23.76 2.78 5.04
N GLY A 38 -23.29 4.02 4.93
CA GLY A 38 -22.85 4.65 3.69
C GLY A 38 -21.45 4.21 3.25
N THR A 39 -20.74 3.47 4.10
CA THR A 39 -19.39 2.95 3.82
C THR A 39 -19.30 1.46 4.09
N THR A 40 -18.55 0.76 3.25
CA THR A 40 -18.20 -0.65 3.44
C THR A 40 -16.70 -0.77 3.60
N GLU A 41 -16.27 -1.45 4.66
CA GLU A 41 -14.86 -1.67 4.96
C GLU A 41 -14.46 -3.11 4.66
N VAL A 42 -13.31 -3.28 3.99
CA VAL A 42 -12.68 -4.57 3.76
C VAL A 42 -11.25 -4.51 4.28
N THR A 43 -10.94 -5.37 5.25
CA THR A 43 -9.61 -5.43 5.87
C THR A 43 -8.78 -6.55 5.26
N TYR A 44 -7.57 -6.22 4.81
CA TYR A 44 -6.56 -7.18 4.38
C TYR A 44 -5.42 -7.23 5.39
N GLY A 45 -5.32 -8.33 6.14
CA GLY A 45 -4.30 -8.50 7.18
C GLY A 45 -2.85 -8.49 6.65
N GLY A 46 -1.92 -8.18 7.55
CA GLY A 46 -0.48 -8.12 7.27
C GLY A 46 0.12 -9.44 6.77
N ASN A 47 -0.40 -10.57 7.24
CA ASN A 47 0.07 -11.92 6.86
C ASN A 47 -0.26 -12.31 5.41
N LYS A 48 -1.16 -11.58 4.75
CA LYS A 48 -1.52 -11.85 3.35
C LYS A 48 -0.36 -11.42 2.44
N SER A 49 -0.09 -12.21 1.39
CA SER A 49 0.95 -11.85 0.42
C SER A 49 0.60 -10.57 -0.33
N ALA A 50 1.62 -9.75 -0.60
CA ALA A 50 1.44 -8.44 -1.25
C ALA A 50 0.68 -8.55 -2.57
N ARG A 51 1.05 -9.55 -3.40
CA ARG A 51 0.39 -9.81 -4.69
C ARG A 51 -1.10 -10.09 -4.53
N LYS A 52 -1.50 -10.88 -3.53
CA LYS A 52 -2.92 -11.20 -3.29
C LYS A 52 -3.70 -9.98 -2.81
N THR A 53 -3.09 -9.12 -2.00
CA THR A 53 -3.69 -7.84 -1.59
C THR A 53 -3.87 -6.91 -2.79
N TYR A 54 -2.85 -6.71 -3.62
CA TYR A 54 -2.95 -5.86 -4.81
C TYR A 54 -4.01 -6.34 -5.80
N LYS A 55 -4.05 -7.66 -6.08
CA LYS A 55 -5.08 -8.25 -6.92
C LYS A 55 -6.48 -8.01 -6.35
N ALA A 56 -6.66 -8.21 -5.04
CA ALA A 56 -7.96 -8.03 -4.39
C ALA A 56 -8.45 -6.57 -4.47
N VAL A 57 -7.58 -5.60 -4.20
CA VAL A 57 -7.95 -4.17 -4.31
C VAL A 57 -8.22 -3.76 -5.75
N ALA A 58 -7.43 -4.26 -6.70
CA ALA A 58 -7.64 -3.98 -8.12
C ALA A 58 -8.98 -4.53 -8.63
N LEU A 59 -9.39 -5.70 -8.14
CA LEU A 59 -10.71 -6.27 -8.40
C LEU A 59 -11.81 -5.48 -7.68
N GLN A 60 -11.63 -5.08 -6.43
CA GLN A 60 -12.62 -4.28 -5.71
C GLN A 60 -12.90 -2.94 -6.38
N ALA A 61 -11.90 -2.32 -7.02
CA ALA A 61 -12.06 -1.04 -7.72
C ALA A 61 -12.76 -1.18 -9.09
N ALA A 62 -12.42 -2.22 -9.85
CA ALA A 62 -12.83 -2.33 -11.25
C ALA A 62 -13.93 -3.37 -11.51
N ASN A 63 -13.98 -4.43 -10.72
CA ASN A 63 -14.95 -5.50 -10.89
C ASN A 63 -16.35 -5.06 -10.45
N GLY A 64 -17.40 -5.58 -11.08
CA GLY A 64 -18.79 -5.24 -10.75
C GLY A 64 -19.22 -3.81 -11.10
N GLY A 65 -18.48 -3.12 -11.98
CA GLY A 65 -18.89 -1.81 -12.50
C GLY A 65 -18.79 -0.66 -11.50
N TYR A 66 -17.89 -0.75 -10.51
CA TYR A 66 -17.74 0.32 -9.51
C TYR A 66 -17.09 1.58 -10.10
N ARG A 67 -15.74 1.65 -10.17
CA ARG A 67 -14.95 2.77 -10.72
C ARG A 67 -13.58 2.30 -11.20
N ALA A 68 -13.52 1.79 -12.44
CA ALA A 68 -12.29 1.27 -13.04
C ALA A 68 -11.16 2.32 -13.11
N ASP A 69 -11.52 3.59 -13.20
CA ASP A 69 -10.61 4.73 -13.23
C ASP A 69 -9.81 4.93 -11.92
N LEU A 70 -10.30 4.39 -10.81
CA LEU A 70 -9.65 4.45 -9.49
C LEU A 70 -8.70 3.28 -9.24
N ARG A 71 -8.70 2.25 -10.11
CA ARG A 71 -7.94 1.01 -9.91
C ARG A 71 -6.46 1.27 -9.72
N GLU A 72 -5.86 2.07 -10.60
CA GLU A 72 -4.43 2.36 -10.55
C GLU A 72 -4.05 3.11 -9.27
N ALA A 73 -4.78 4.20 -8.97
CA ALA A 73 -4.55 5.00 -7.77
C ALA A 73 -4.73 4.19 -6.48
N ALA A 74 -5.70 3.27 -6.45
CA ALA A 74 -5.92 2.39 -5.30
C ALA A 74 -4.72 1.44 -5.11
N VAL A 75 -4.24 0.78 -6.17
CA VAL A 75 -3.07 -0.12 -6.10
C VAL A 75 -1.80 0.65 -5.68
N GLN A 76 -1.59 1.85 -6.22
CA GLN A 76 -0.46 2.71 -5.84
C GLN A 76 -0.49 3.03 -4.34
N ARG A 77 -1.63 3.47 -3.80
CA ARG A 77 -1.77 3.74 -2.35
C ARG A 77 -1.50 2.51 -1.48
N VAL A 78 -2.04 1.35 -1.86
CA VAL A 78 -1.82 0.10 -1.11
C VAL A 78 -0.33 -0.25 -1.08
N SER A 79 0.38 -0.05 -2.20
CA SER A 79 1.82 -0.31 -2.26
C SER A 79 2.63 0.68 -1.42
N ALA A 80 2.24 1.96 -1.40
CA ALA A 80 2.86 2.99 -0.56
C ALA A 80 2.68 2.69 0.93
N ILE A 81 1.47 2.34 1.37
CA ILE A 81 1.18 1.98 2.77
C ILE A 81 1.98 0.75 3.18
N ARG A 82 2.01 -0.29 2.34
CA ARG A 82 2.80 -1.49 2.63
C ARG A 82 4.31 -1.22 2.67
N ARG A 83 4.80 -0.27 1.88
CA ARG A 83 6.20 0.18 1.94
C ARG A 83 6.46 0.92 3.26
N ALA A 84 5.55 1.80 3.68
CA ALA A 84 5.66 2.55 4.94
C ALA A 84 5.58 1.65 6.18
N GLN A 85 4.86 0.52 6.10
CA GLN A 85 4.78 -0.46 7.19
C GLN A 85 6.02 -1.34 7.35
N LYS A 86 6.92 -1.36 6.35
CA LYS A 86 8.16 -2.12 6.49
C LYS A 86 9.10 -1.37 7.43
N PRO A 87 9.84 -2.10 8.29
CA PRO A 87 10.88 -1.46 9.10
C PRO A 87 11.84 -0.72 8.18
N VAL A 88 12.11 0.53 8.51
CA VAL A 88 13.11 1.34 7.81
C VAL A 88 14.43 0.61 7.95
N LYS A 89 15.11 0.37 6.83
CA LYS A 89 16.44 -0.22 6.88
C LYS A 89 17.31 0.74 7.69
N PRO A 90 17.95 0.30 8.80
CA PRO A 90 18.88 1.17 9.50
C PRO A 90 19.90 1.70 8.49
N GLU A 91 20.25 2.98 8.62
CA GLU A 91 21.23 3.64 7.75
C GLU A 91 22.39 2.69 7.55
N ALA A 92 22.72 2.46 6.27
CA ALA A 92 23.48 1.33 5.82
C ALA A 92 24.71 1.14 6.71
N ALA A 93 24.67 0.15 7.61
CA ALA A 93 25.86 -0.35 8.27
C ALA A 93 26.92 -0.47 7.18
N GLU A 94 28.01 0.29 7.34
CA GLU A 94 28.99 0.56 6.28
C GLU A 94 29.22 -0.72 5.51
N LYS A 95 28.97 -0.67 4.19
CA LYS A 95 29.06 -1.87 3.35
C LYS A 95 30.49 -2.39 3.46
N LYS A 96 30.69 -3.40 4.31
CA LYS A 96 31.99 -4.05 4.48
C LYS A 96 32.52 -4.37 3.08
N PRO A 97 33.71 -3.88 2.70
CA PRO A 97 34.26 -4.17 1.39
C PRO A 97 34.35 -5.70 1.24
N ARG A 98 33.93 -6.23 0.08
CA ARG A 98 33.96 -7.66 -0.23
C ARG A 98 34.86 -7.93 -1.42
N GLY A 99 35.49 -9.11 -1.44
CA GLY A 99 36.32 -9.56 -2.54
C GLY A 99 37.57 -8.70 -2.75
N VAL A 100 37.89 -8.41 -4.01
CA VAL A 100 39.13 -7.69 -4.40
C VAL A 100 39.24 -6.31 -3.74
N LYS A 101 38.10 -5.65 -3.46
CA LYS A 101 38.08 -4.35 -2.76
C LYS A 101 38.48 -4.45 -1.28
N ALA A 102 38.29 -5.62 -0.64
CA ALA A 102 38.75 -5.85 0.73
C ALA A 102 40.26 -6.11 0.77
N LYS A 103 40.77 -6.90 -0.19
CA LYS A 103 42.21 -7.19 -0.31
C LYS A 103 43.03 -5.91 -0.55
N LYS A 104 42.57 -5.05 -1.47
CA LYS A 104 43.19 -3.74 -1.74
C LYS A 104 43.09 -2.73 -0.59
N ALA A 105 42.15 -2.91 0.33
CA ALA A 105 42.05 -2.05 1.52
C ALA A 105 43.02 -2.52 2.61
N ALA A 106 43.24 -3.82 2.74
CA ALA A 106 44.23 -4.40 3.66
C ALA A 106 45.68 -4.08 3.24
N GLU A 107 46.01 -4.17 1.95
CA GLU A 107 47.35 -3.81 1.42
C GLU A 107 47.68 -2.31 1.61
N LYS A 108 46.66 -1.44 1.67
CA LYS A 108 46.85 0.01 1.91
C LYS A 108 46.98 0.37 3.39
N THR A 109 46.70 -0.54 4.29
CA THR A 109 46.85 -0.34 5.74
C THR A 109 48.15 -0.95 6.29
N GLU A 110 48.84 -1.79 5.51
CA GLU A 110 50.13 -2.42 5.87
C GLU A 110 51.38 -1.73 5.27
N ALA A 111 51.21 -0.64 4.51
CA ALA A 111 52.29 0.19 3.96
C ALA A 111 52.22 1.60 4.53
#